data_AF-A0A352TAM1-F1
#
_entry.id   AF-A0A352TAM1-F1
#
_cell.length_a   1.000
_cell.length_b   1.000
_cell.length_c   1.000
_cell.angle_alpha   90.00
_cell.angle_beta   90.00
_cell.angle_gamma   90.00
#
_symmetry.space_group_name_H-M   'P 1'
#
loop_
_entity.id
_entity.type
_entity.pdbx_description
1 polymer ?
#
loop_
_entity_poly.entity_id
_entity_poly.type
_entity_poly.pdbx_seq_one_letter_code
_entity_poly.pdbx_strand_id
1 'polypeptide(L)'
;MKKSLFAALACLLCLSSAQALDFSGYAGILGDYNGSVGNTGYDNNLTLQGFLAAQIDFNGKFIFRGEFKIETADLFDSENNPLKPRAKNTIFQVGELSVTWHFSSAAVSHFLSGFIGKFEPIGSDVFLQRHLGLQPISSRLMENWGGLVGTSIFNDYGLGLSYTAHFHKSLVWGAYLYAFDSASEMFSINSLNTELRIAGNFPGVIFDASANLAFTFTTGAKLYETDPGKYEYVKNNLLIVQSVLFKIGANLLLGDRYGVSTLIQLGLSNVSLGADSGSTPVFGLNTMGKFLYAFIEPRFNFGETQVAIAVFNLPNDNLRGLLYLKGFNLSSSGSIEGLLGLNLCIANTTLRIGSTNITLGGHLTACYEKNITGLISDISTNPAEIIGNIGLYVTPFASIPLLGGEFKTAISFNPFAFIPSSTAYTAFDAFVGFKVTM
;
A
#
# COMPACT_ATOMS: atom_id res chain seq x y z
N MET A 1 10.48 -33.45 -2.24
CA MET A 1 10.42 -31.97 -2.35
C MET A 1 10.43 -31.24 -1.00
N LYS A 2 9.62 -31.61 0.01
CA LYS A 2 9.66 -30.94 1.33
C LYS A 2 10.99 -31.11 2.10
N LYS A 3 11.61 -32.30 2.01
CA LYS A 3 12.88 -32.61 2.69
C LYS A 3 14.11 -31.93 2.06
N SER A 4 14.08 -31.67 0.75
CA SER A 4 15.16 -31.01 0.03
C SER A 4 15.19 -29.50 0.27
N LEU A 5 14.02 -28.87 0.50
CA LEU A 5 13.94 -27.46 0.88
C LEU A 5 14.49 -27.24 2.31
N PHE A 6 14.11 -28.10 3.26
CA PHE A 6 14.65 -28.06 4.63
C PHE A 6 16.15 -28.38 4.67
N ALA A 7 16.63 -29.31 3.84
CA ALA A 7 18.06 -29.59 3.73
C ALA A 7 18.84 -28.43 3.11
N ALA A 8 18.28 -27.75 2.10
CA ALA A 8 18.89 -26.55 1.51
C ALA A 8 18.93 -25.39 2.52
N LEU A 9 17.84 -25.17 3.26
CA LEU A 9 17.76 -24.17 4.33
C LEU A 9 18.73 -24.49 5.47
N ALA A 10 18.84 -25.76 5.88
CA ALA A 10 19.79 -26.21 6.88
C ALA A 10 21.25 -26.09 6.40
N CYS A 11 21.54 -26.39 5.12
CA CYS A 11 22.87 -26.17 4.55
C CYS A 11 23.25 -24.69 4.45
N LEU A 12 22.30 -23.81 4.10
CA LEU A 12 22.47 -22.35 4.12
C LEU A 12 22.72 -21.83 5.54
N LEU A 13 22.01 -22.36 6.54
CA LEU A 13 22.20 -22.02 7.96
C LEU A 13 23.53 -22.56 8.50
N CYS A 14 23.96 -23.76 8.10
CA CYS A 14 25.23 -24.36 8.53
C CYS A 14 26.48 -23.68 7.93
N LEU A 15 26.35 -23.00 6.78
CA LEU A 15 27.42 -22.19 6.18
C LEU A 15 27.68 -20.86 6.93
N SER A 16 26.84 -20.51 7.91
CA SER A 16 26.93 -19.26 8.69
C SER A 16 27.54 -19.42 10.09
N SER A 17 28.21 -20.55 10.37
CA SER A 17 28.73 -20.83 11.71
C SER A 17 29.73 -19.75 12.18
N ALA A 18 29.33 -19.08 13.27
CA ALA A 18 30.03 -18.03 14.04
C ALA A 18 30.15 -16.64 13.39
N GLN A 19 29.02 -15.98 13.09
CA GLN A 19 28.99 -14.55 12.74
C GLN A 19 27.80 -13.83 13.42
N ALA A 20 27.94 -12.53 13.69
CA ALA A 20 26.92 -11.75 14.39
C ALA A 20 25.59 -11.80 13.62
N LEU A 21 24.54 -12.21 14.33
CA LEU A 21 23.16 -12.23 13.88
C LEU A 21 22.51 -10.94 14.34
N ASP A 22 22.14 -10.08 13.39
CA ASP A 22 21.38 -8.88 13.70
C ASP A 22 19.90 -9.15 13.42
N PHE A 23 19.08 -8.99 14.47
CA PHE A 23 17.63 -9.05 14.39
C PHE A 23 17.09 -7.63 14.49
N SER A 24 16.13 -7.30 13.63
CA SER A 24 15.36 -6.07 13.77
C SER A 24 13.92 -6.31 13.33
N GLY A 25 12.96 -5.64 13.94
CA GLY A 25 11.57 -5.80 13.53
C GLY A 25 10.58 -4.89 14.23
N TYR A 26 9.32 -5.07 13.86
CA TYR A 26 8.17 -4.41 14.43
C TYR A 26 7.07 -5.43 14.68
N ALA A 27 6.40 -5.33 15.81
CA ALA A 27 5.14 -6.02 16.03
C ALA A 27 4.12 -5.04 16.59
N GLY A 28 2.85 -5.25 16.30
CA GLY A 28 1.82 -4.40 16.85
C GLY A 28 0.42 -4.91 16.70
N ILE A 29 -0.48 -4.27 17.43
CA ILE A 29 -1.91 -4.56 17.46
C ILE A 29 -2.67 -3.25 17.20
N LEU A 30 -3.70 -3.30 16.37
CA LEU A 30 -4.64 -2.22 16.10
C LEU A 30 -6.05 -2.70 16.44
N GLY A 31 -6.78 -1.90 17.19
CA GLY A 31 -8.24 -1.92 17.18
C GLY A 31 -8.77 -0.79 16.31
N ASP A 32 -9.72 -1.12 15.46
CA ASP A 32 -10.28 -0.23 14.45
C ASP A 32 -11.80 -0.28 14.51
N TYR A 33 -12.41 0.87 14.69
CA TYR A 33 -13.86 1.08 14.73
C TYR A 33 -14.26 1.94 13.55
N ASN A 34 -15.18 1.44 12.73
CA ASN A 34 -15.74 2.18 11.61
C ASN A 34 -17.27 2.17 11.70
N GLY A 35 -17.87 3.36 11.64
CA GLY A 35 -19.32 3.50 11.57
C GLY A 35 -19.79 3.53 10.12
N SER A 36 -20.72 2.66 9.72
CA SER A 36 -21.28 2.67 8.37
C SER A 36 -22.80 2.56 8.32
N VAL A 37 -23.39 2.97 7.20
CA VAL A 37 -24.81 2.81 6.90
C VAL A 37 -24.96 1.63 5.95
N GLY A 38 -25.44 0.50 6.46
CA GLY A 38 -25.72 -0.69 5.66
C GLY A 38 -27.11 -0.67 5.01
N ASN A 39 -27.34 -1.61 4.08
CA ASN A 39 -28.62 -1.74 3.35
C ASN A 39 -29.83 -2.06 4.25
N THR A 40 -29.62 -2.53 5.48
CA THR A 40 -30.68 -2.91 6.44
C THR A 40 -30.72 -2.02 7.69
N GLY A 41 -29.90 -0.96 7.74
CA GLY A 41 -29.78 -0.07 8.89
C GLY A 41 -28.33 0.11 9.35
N TYR A 42 -28.16 0.28 10.67
CA TYR A 42 -26.88 0.48 11.33
C TYR A 42 -25.93 -0.70 11.14
N ASP A 43 -24.76 -0.46 10.52
CA ASP A 43 -23.71 -1.47 10.33
C ASP A 43 -22.38 -0.92 10.86
N ASN A 44 -22.02 -1.37 12.03
CA ASN A 44 -20.90 -0.88 12.80
C ASN A 44 -19.84 -1.96 12.85
N ASN A 45 -18.61 -1.65 12.46
CA ASN A 45 -17.56 -2.65 12.39
C ASN A 45 -16.46 -2.37 13.40
N LEU A 46 -16.16 -3.37 14.25
CA LEU A 46 -14.98 -3.37 15.11
C LEU A 46 -14.06 -4.53 14.71
N THR A 47 -12.87 -4.20 14.21
CA THR A 47 -11.83 -5.20 13.88
C THR A 47 -10.60 -5.07 14.78
N LEU A 48 -9.94 -6.21 15.00
CA LEU A 48 -8.62 -6.28 15.61
C LEU A 48 -7.62 -6.80 14.58
N GLN A 49 -6.54 -6.07 14.39
CA GLN A 49 -5.44 -6.45 13.51
C GLN A 49 -4.15 -6.64 14.32
N GLY A 50 -3.52 -7.81 14.20
CA GLY A 50 -2.14 -8.04 14.62
C GLY A 50 -1.19 -8.03 13.43
N PHE A 51 0.04 -7.56 13.61
CA PHE A 51 1.08 -7.69 12.59
C PHE A 51 2.46 -7.96 13.21
N LEU A 52 3.32 -8.59 12.42
CA LEU A 52 4.72 -8.83 12.70
C LEU A 52 5.52 -8.62 11.41
N ALA A 53 6.54 -7.78 11.45
CA ALA A 53 7.52 -7.62 10.38
C ALA A 53 8.92 -7.72 10.98
N ALA A 54 9.76 -8.59 10.44
CA ALA A 54 11.10 -8.82 10.98
C ALA A 54 12.12 -9.04 9.87
N GLN A 55 13.36 -8.67 10.17
CA GLN A 55 14.55 -8.91 9.38
C GLN A 55 15.58 -9.65 10.22
N ILE A 56 16.16 -10.69 9.63
CA ILE A 56 17.34 -11.39 10.16
C ILE A 56 18.48 -11.15 9.17
N ASP A 57 19.55 -10.50 9.64
CA ASP A 57 20.75 -10.24 8.86
C ASP A 57 21.90 -11.13 9.32
N PHE A 58 22.45 -11.89 8.38
CA PHE A 58 23.65 -12.68 8.53
C PHE A 58 24.85 -11.90 7.99
N ASN A 59 25.38 -11.01 8.84
CA ASN A 59 26.61 -10.23 8.60
C ASN A 59 26.60 -9.43 7.28
N GLY A 60 25.46 -8.86 6.95
CA GLY A 60 25.20 -8.09 5.74
C GLY A 60 25.21 -8.91 4.46
N LYS A 61 25.43 -10.24 4.48
CA LYS A 61 25.55 -11.06 3.26
C LYS A 61 24.26 -11.77 2.87
N PHE A 62 23.54 -12.29 3.85
CA PHE A 62 22.24 -12.91 3.63
C PHE A 62 21.24 -12.22 4.53
N ILE A 63 20.18 -11.66 3.93
CA ILE A 63 19.14 -10.94 4.65
C ILE A 63 17.83 -11.67 4.40
N PHE A 64 17.17 -12.09 5.47
CA PHE A 64 15.84 -12.69 5.42
C PHE A 64 14.84 -11.69 5.97
N ARG A 65 13.71 -11.52 5.27
CA ARG A 65 12.61 -10.65 5.72
C ARG A 65 11.30 -11.41 5.70
N GLY A 66 10.48 -11.14 6.70
CA GLY A 66 9.13 -11.69 6.81
C GLY A 66 8.17 -10.65 7.36
N GLU A 67 7.04 -10.47 6.70
CA GLU A 67 5.91 -9.67 7.15
C GLU A 67 4.64 -10.51 7.15
N PHE A 68 3.92 -10.47 8.27
CA PHE A 68 2.69 -11.20 8.49
C PHE A 68 1.65 -10.29 9.14
N LYS A 69 0.40 -10.43 8.71
CA LYS A 69 -0.75 -9.71 9.24
C LYS A 69 -1.86 -10.72 9.54
N ILE A 70 -2.55 -10.51 10.65
CA ILE A 70 -3.77 -11.22 11.00
C ILE A 70 -4.84 -10.20 11.32
N GLU A 71 -6.05 -10.38 10.79
CA GLU A 71 -7.16 -9.47 11.01
C GLU A 71 -8.41 -10.27 11.35
N THR A 72 -9.11 -9.88 12.42
CA THR A 72 -10.42 -10.44 12.76
C THR A 72 -11.47 -9.85 11.83
N ALA A 73 -12.52 -10.61 11.54
CA ALA A 73 -13.76 -10.00 11.07
C ALA A 73 -14.39 -9.11 12.15
N ASP A 74 -15.50 -8.47 11.75
CA ASP A 74 -16.29 -7.64 12.64
C ASP A 74 -16.68 -8.42 13.91
N LEU A 75 -16.26 -7.87 15.04
CA LEU A 75 -16.51 -8.39 16.37
C LEU A 75 -17.92 -8.05 16.89
N PHE A 76 -18.62 -7.07 16.29
CA PHE A 76 -19.99 -6.73 16.65
C PHE A 76 -21.03 -7.65 16.00
N ASP A 77 -20.69 -8.31 14.90
CA ASP A 77 -21.50 -9.37 14.33
C ASP A 77 -21.76 -10.50 15.36
N SER A 78 -23.03 -10.72 15.65
CA SER A 78 -23.51 -11.71 16.63
C SER A 78 -23.05 -13.15 16.34
N GLU A 79 -22.69 -13.46 15.08
CA GLU A 79 -22.10 -14.74 14.67
C GLU A 79 -20.59 -14.86 14.97
N ASN A 80 -19.90 -13.73 15.24
CA ASN A 80 -18.45 -13.62 15.46
C ASN A 80 -18.08 -13.26 16.91
N ASN A 81 -19.02 -13.40 17.85
CA ASN A 81 -18.81 -13.09 19.27
C ASN A 81 -17.57 -13.82 19.84
N PRO A 82 -16.58 -13.10 20.44
CA PRO A 82 -15.36 -13.70 20.98
C PRO A 82 -15.60 -14.69 22.14
N LEU A 83 -16.79 -14.69 22.76
CA LEU A 83 -17.22 -15.64 23.79
C LEU A 83 -17.81 -16.94 23.22
N LYS A 84 -18.00 -17.04 21.90
CA LYS A 84 -18.44 -18.25 21.18
C LYS A 84 -17.55 -18.46 19.94
N PRO A 85 -16.34 -19.03 20.11
CA PRO A 85 -15.36 -19.12 19.04
C PRO A 85 -15.88 -20.01 17.89
N ARG A 86 -16.27 -19.39 16.78
CA ARG A 86 -16.34 -20.05 15.47
C ARG A 86 -15.18 -19.52 14.63
N ALA A 87 -14.32 -20.43 14.19
CA ALA A 87 -13.06 -20.14 13.50
C ALA A 87 -13.20 -19.59 12.05
N LYS A 88 -14.32 -18.93 11.70
CA LYS A 88 -14.69 -18.77 10.29
C LYS A 88 -14.15 -17.52 9.58
N ASN A 89 -13.80 -16.44 10.28
CA ASN A 89 -13.63 -15.14 9.62
C ASN A 89 -12.33 -14.39 9.95
N THR A 90 -11.24 -15.07 10.32
CA THR A 90 -9.92 -14.42 10.51
C THR A 90 -9.09 -14.50 9.23
N ILE A 91 -8.65 -13.36 8.71
CA ILE A 91 -7.80 -13.27 7.50
C ILE A 91 -6.34 -13.29 7.95
N PHE A 92 -5.62 -14.36 7.63
CA PHE A 92 -4.16 -14.39 7.73
C PHE A 92 -3.56 -14.02 6.38
N GLN A 93 -2.72 -13.00 6.37
CA GLN A 93 -2.04 -12.50 5.19
C GLN A 93 -0.53 -12.54 5.40
N VAL A 94 0.18 -13.18 4.47
CA VAL A 94 1.61 -12.97 4.30
C VAL A 94 1.77 -11.65 3.56
N GLY A 95 2.51 -10.70 4.13
CA GLY A 95 2.81 -9.41 3.48
C GLY A 95 4.00 -9.55 2.53
N GLU A 96 5.11 -10.05 3.05
CA GLU A 96 6.35 -10.31 2.31
C GLU A 96 7.08 -11.51 2.95
N LEU A 97 7.66 -12.37 2.12
CA LEU A 97 8.74 -13.27 2.48
C LEU A 97 9.85 -13.09 1.45
N SER A 98 11.03 -12.65 1.87
CA SER A 98 12.15 -12.47 0.95
C SER A 98 13.48 -12.92 1.53
N VAL A 99 14.35 -13.35 0.63
CA VAL A 99 15.76 -13.63 0.91
C VAL A 99 16.60 -12.82 -0.06
N THR A 100 17.58 -12.09 0.46
CA THR A 100 18.51 -11.27 -0.32
C THR A 100 19.92 -11.76 -0.08
N TRP A 101 20.65 -12.02 -1.16
CA TRP A 101 22.09 -12.23 -1.15
C TRP A 101 22.79 -10.94 -1.57
N HIS A 102 23.66 -10.43 -0.70
CA HIS A 102 24.47 -9.25 -0.92
C HIS A 102 25.93 -9.63 -1.16
N PHE A 103 26.50 -9.07 -2.22
CA PHE A 103 27.93 -9.13 -2.53
C PHE A 103 28.38 -7.79 -3.12
N SER A 104 29.65 -7.46 -2.98
CA SER A 104 30.19 -6.19 -3.48
C SER A 104 31.24 -6.44 -4.56
N SER A 105 31.26 -5.60 -5.59
CA SER A 105 32.26 -5.58 -6.66
C SER A 105 32.73 -4.15 -6.90
N ALA A 106 34.02 -3.89 -6.65
CA ALA A 106 34.61 -2.56 -6.75
C ALA A 106 33.78 -1.48 -6.01
N ALA A 107 33.20 -0.53 -6.74
CA ALA A 107 32.41 0.59 -6.21
C ALA A 107 30.88 0.35 -6.22
N VAL A 108 30.46 -0.91 -6.38
CA VAL A 108 29.04 -1.31 -6.50
C VAL A 108 28.72 -2.42 -5.51
N SER A 109 27.64 -2.25 -4.75
CA SER A 109 27.03 -3.30 -3.93
C SER A 109 25.86 -3.90 -4.70
N HIS A 110 25.83 -5.22 -4.79
CA HIS A 110 24.85 -5.99 -5.54
C HIS A 110 23.95 -6.77 -4.60
N PHE A 111 22.65 -6.74 -4.86
CA PHE A 111 21.63 -7.43 -4.08
C PHE A 111 20.81 -8.30 -5.04
N LEU A 112 20.86 -9.61 -4.86
CA LEU A 112 20.00 -10.56 -5.57
C LEU A 112 18.95 -11.07 -4.59
N SER A 113 17.67 -10.86 -4.88
CA SER A 113 16.59 -11.29 -3.99
C SER A 113 15.62 -12.24 -4.65
N GLY A 114 15.13 -13.20 -3.88
CA GLY A 114 13.93 -13.97 -4.22
C GLY A 114 12.83 -13.63 -3.22
N PHE A 115 11.61 -13.44 -3.70
CA PHE A 115 10.51 -12.96 -2.87
C PHE A 115 9.16 -13.61 -3.19
N ILE A 116 8.29 -13.60 -2.19
CA ILE A 116 6.87 -13.89 -2.26
C ILE A 116 6.13 -12.78 -1.52
N GLY A 117 5.19 -12.13 -2.18
CA GLY A 117 4.36 -11.07 -1.65
C GLY A 117 4.69 -9.68 -2.20
N LYS A 118 4.43 -8.66 -1.39
CA LYS A 118 4.57 -7.25 -1.75
C LYS A 118 6.01 -6.78 -1.53
N PHE A 119 6.90 -7.22 -2.40
CA PHE A 119 8.32 -6.88 -2.31
C PHE A 119 8.58 -5.49 -2.88
N GLU A 120 8.99 -4.56 -2.02
CA GLU A 120 9.42 -3.19 -2.39
C GLU A 120 8.42 -2.46 -3.30
N PRO A 121 7.14 -2.33 -2.92
CA PRO A 121 6.12 -1.81 -3.83
C PRO A 121 6.43 -0.36 -4.26
N ILE A 122 6.22 -0.06 -5.54
CA ILE A 122 6.46 1.27 -6.11
C ILE A 122 5.63 2.33 -5.39
N GLY A 123 6.20 3.50 -5.11
CA GLY A 123 5.53 4.59 -4.40
C GLY A 123 5.62 4.48 -2.88
N SER A 124 5.94 3.30 -2.35
CA SER A 124 6.45 3.20 -0.98
C SER A 124 7.89 3.71 -0.91
N ASP A 125 8.34 4.11 0.27
CA ASP A 125 9.73 4.48 0.52
C ASP A 125 10.62 3.26 0.88
N VAL A 126 10.09 2.03 0.77
CA VAL A 126 10.79 0.80 1.17
C VAL A 126 12.11 0.60 0.41
N PHE A 127 12.11 0.83 -0.90
CA PHE A 127 13.32 0.68 -1.73
C PHE A 127 14.40 1.68 -1.33
N LEU A 128 14.00 2.94 -1.07
CA LEU A 128 14.87 4.00 -0.56
C LEU A 128 15.44 3.66 0.82
N GLN A 129 14.60 3.15 1.73
CA GLN A 129 15.03 2.72 3.06
C GLN A 129 16.03 1.56 2.98
N ARG A 130 15.73 0.52 2.18
CA ARG A 130 16.53 -0.71 2.10
C ARG A 130 17.89 -0.53 1.42
N HIS A 131 17.96 0.28 0.37
CA HIS A 131 19.19 0.38 -0.44
C HIS A 131 19.97 1.68 -0.23
N LEU A 132 19.31 2.76 0.18
CA LEU A 132 19.96 4.06 0.45
C LEU A 132 20.00 4.40 1.95
N GLY A 133 19.39 3.58 2.83
CA GLY A 133 19.40 3.81 4.27
C GLY A 133 18.66 5.08 4.69
N LEU A 134 17.73 5.57 3.85
CA LEU A 134 17.01 6.81 4.13
C LEU A 134 15.96 6.57 5.22
N GLN A 135 15.72 7.57 6.05
CA GLN A 135 14.54 7.58 6.91
C GLN A 135 13.27 7.68 6.04
N PRO A 136 12.12 7.14 6.50
CA PRO A 136 10.85 7.24 5.79
C PRO A 136 10.54 8.66 5.32
N ILE A 137 10.06 8.80 4.09
CA ILE A 137 9.61 10.06 3.50
C ILE A 137 8.09 10.12 3.34
N SER A 138 7.39 9.03 3.67
CA SER A 138 5.94 8.90 3.57
C SER A 138 5.17 10.02 4.30
N SER A 139 3.99 10.33 3.78
CA SER A 139 3.06 11.28 4.41
C SER A 139 2.37 10.62 5.61
N ARG A 140 2.09 11.42 6.66
CA ARG A 140 1.23 10.97 7.78
C ARG A 140 -0.17 10.58 7.30
N LEU A 141 -0.73 11.30 6.31
CA LEU A 141 -2.04 10.97 5.75
C LEU A 141 -2.06 9.58 5.11
N MET A 142 -0.93 9.17 4.53
CA MET A 142 -0.74 7.91 3.83
C MET A 142 -0.24 6.78 4.74
N GLU A 143 -0.32 6.96 6.05
CA GLU A 143 0.11 5.95 7.01
C GLU A 143 -0.79 4.72 6.97
N ASN A 144 -0.16 3.54 6.91
CA ASN A 144 -0.82 2.24 6.99
C ASN A 144 -0.39 1.51 8.28
N TRP A 145 -1.29 0.70 8.84
CA TRP A 145 -0.97 -0.19 9.94
C TRP A 145 -0.27 -1.46 9.45
N GLY A 146 1.06 -1.48 9.54
CA GLY A 146 1.89 -2.62 9.14
C GLY A 146 3.37 -2.41 9.45
N GLY A 147 4.21 -3.30 8.90
CA GLY A 147 5.66 -3.32 9.12
C GLY A 147 6.40 -2.16 8.47
N LEU A 148 6.05 -1.84 7.22
CA LEU A 148 6.62 -0.72 6.46
C LEU A 148 5.52 0.31 6.17
N VAL A 149 5.81 1.56 6.54
CA VAL A 149 4.81 2.63 6.70
C VAL A 149 4.62 3.42 5.40
N GLY A 150 3.51 3.19 4.71
CA GLY A 150 3.07 4.07 3.62
C GLY A 150 2.10 3.41 2.64
N THR A 151 1.40 4.23 1.87
CA THR A 151 0.71 3.79 0.66
C THR A 151 1.72 3.48 -0.45
N SER A 152 1.41 2.53 -1.31
CA SER A 152 2.13 2.29 -2.55
C SER A 152 1.29 2.79 -3.72
N ILE A 153 1.93 3.21 -4.81
CA ILE A 153 1.26 3.58 -6.07
C ILE A 153 0.66 2.32 -6.71
N PHE A 154 1.41 1.21 -6.73
CA PHE A 154 0.91 -0.11 -7.13
C PHE A 154 1.23 -1.12 -6.02
N ASN A 155 0.29 -2.02 -5.75
CA ASN A 155 0.37 -2.93 -4.60
C ASN A 155 0.29 -4.40 -5.00
N ASP A 156 1.05 -4.77 -6.03
CA ASP A 156 1.05 -6.11 -6.61
C ASP A 156 1.67 -7.12 -5.61
N TYR A 157 0.98 -8.23 -5.39
CA TYR A 157 1.43 -9.38 -4.62
C TYR A 157 1.95 -10.48 -5.56
N GLY A 158 3.26 -10.73 -5.59
CA GLY A 158 3.84 -11.65 -6.59
C GLY A 158 4.88 -12.61 -6.04
N LEU A 159 5.31 -13.55 -6.89
CA LEU A 159 6.48 -14.38 -6.65
C LEU A 159 7.50 -14.09 -7.74
N GLY A 160 8.74 -13.79 -7.35
CA GLY A 160 9.73 -13.35 -8.32
C GLY A 160 11.15 -13.24 -7.81
N LEU A 161 11.98 -12.68 -8.69
CA LEU A 161 13.38 -12.38 -8.47
C LEU A 161 13.61 -10.89 -8.71
N SER A 162 14.53 -10.30 -7.95
CA SER A 162 15.02 -8.95 -8.17
C SER A 162 16.54 -8.92 -8.14
N TYR A 163 17.10 -8.00 -8.92
CA TYR A 163 18.50 -7.65 -8.88
C TYR A 163 18.63 -6.13 -8.73
N THR A 164 19.37 -5.71 -7.71
CA THR A 164 19.61 -4.30 -7.41
C THR A 164 21.10 -4.02 -7.34
N ALA A 165 21.53 -2.92 -7.94
CA ALA A 165 22.91 -2.43 -7.86
C ALA A 165 22.94 -1.04 -7.23
N HIS A 166 23.60 -0.92 -6.09
CA HIS A 166 23.84 0.32 -5.39
C HIS A 166 25.24 0.83 -5.69
N PHE A 167 25.33 2.01 -6.29
CA PHE A 167 26.58 2.68 -6.62
C PHE A 167 27.00 3.58 -5.48
N HIS A 168 28.32 3.72 -5.29
CA HIS A 168 28.90 4.60 -4.27
C HIS A 168 28.40 6.07 -4.31
N LYS A 169 27.82 6.51 -5.44
CA LYS A 169 27.22 7.84 -5.62
C LYS A 169 25.70 7.83 -5.37
N SER A 170 25.26 7.43 -4.17
CA SER A 170 23.86 7.52 -3.67
C SER A 170 22.78 7.27 -4.73
N LEU A 171 23.03 6.32 -5.63
CA LEU A 171 22.22 6.00 -6.79
C LEU A 171 22.09 4.48 -6.82
N VAL A 172 20.87 4.02 -7.09
CA VAL A 172 20.52 2.61 -7.12
C VAL A 172 19.69 2.37 -8.36
N TRP A 173 19.93 1.27 -9.06
CA TRP A 173 18.97 0.75 -10.02
C TRP A 173 18.59 -0.69 -9.66
N GLY A 174 17.36 -1.05 -10.00
CA GLY A 174 16.80 -2.37 -9.79
C GLY A 174 16.14 -2.90 -11.06
N ALA A 175 16.16 -4.22 -11.21
CA ALA A 175 15.38 -4.93 -12.20
C ALA A 175 14.64 -6.08 -11.51
N TYR A 176 13.36 -6.27 -11.86
CA TYR A 176 12.50 -7.26 -11.26
C TYR A 176 11.83 -8.10 -12.34
N LEU A 177 11.68 -9.39 -12.05
CA LEU A 177 10.91 -10.33 -12.84
C LEU A 177 10.00 -11.11 -11.89
N TYR A 178 8.69 -10.98 -12.04
CA TYR A 178 7.75 -11.63 -11.12
C TYR A 178 6.45 -12.04 -11.79
N ALA A 179 5.87 -13.13 -11.29
CA ALA A 179 4.54 -13.58 -11.64
C ALA A 179 3.53 -13.04 -10.62
N PHE A 180 2.38 -12.56 -11.10
CA PHE A 180 1.29 -12.05 -10.27
C PHE A 180 0.00 -12.87 -10.50
N ASP A 181 -0.82 -12.96 -9.45
CA ASP A 181 -2.14 -13.60 -9.43
C ASP A 181 -3.20 -12.52 -9.18
N SER A 182 -3.94 -12.14 -10.23
CA SER A 182 -5.13 -11.30 -10.09
C SER A 182 -6.27 -12.10 -9.43
N ALA A 183 -6.29 -12.05 -8.10
CA ALA A 183 -7.44 -12.20 -7.21
C ALA A 183 -8.59 -13.12 -7.70
N SER A 184 -8.49 -14.43 -7.45
CA SER A 184 -9.59 -15.23 -6.85
C SER A 184 -9.28 -16.72 -6.66
N GLU A 185 -8.21 -17.26 -7.25
CA GLU A 185 -7.90 -18.69 -7.12
C GLU A 185 -6.41 -18.89 -6.83
N MET A 186 -6.09 -19.42 -5.64
CA MET A 186 -4.73 -19.85 -5.33
C MET A 186 -4.21 -20.73 -6.50
N PHE A 187 -3.14 -20.27 -7.14
CA PHE A 187 -2.32 -20.98 -8.16
C PHE A 187 -2.59 -20.71 -9.66
N SER A 188 -3.33 -19.68 -10.03
CA SER A 188 -3.44 -19.27 -11.46
C SER A 188 -2.52 -18.09 -11.78
N ILE A 189 -1.29 -18.38 -12.25
CA ILE A 189 -0.39 -17.33 -12.77
C ILE A 189 -0.99 -16.79 -14.07
N ASN A 190 -1.52 -15.57 -14.03
CA ASN A 190 -2.15 -14.92 -15.18
C ASN A 190 -1.35 -13.73 -15.72
N SER A 191 -0.22 -13.39 -15.12
CA SER A 191 0.68 -12.39 -15.69
C SER A 191 2.14 -12.59 -15.34
N LEU A 192 3.02 -12.19 -16.26
CA LEU A 192 4.46 -12.05 -16.05
C LEU A 192 4.80 -10.55 -16.11
N ASN A 193 5.48 -10.05 -15.09
CA ASN A 193 5.80 -8.65 -14.96
C ASN A 193 7.32 -8.45 -15.02
N THR A 194 7.74 -7.44 -15.75
CA THR A 194 9.13 -6.96 -15.80
C THR A 194 9.17 -5.51 -15.38
N GLU A 195 9.98 -5.18 -14.38
CA GLU A 195 10.14 -3.83 -13.86
C GLU A 195 11.59 -3.37 -13.93
N LEU A 196 11.79 -2.11 -14.31
CA LEU A 196 13.04 -1.39 -14.17
C LEU A 196 12.82 -0.22 -13.23
N ARG A 197 13.75 -0.04 -12.30
CA ARG A 197 13.67 0.97 -11.25
C ARG A 197 14.98 1.72 -11.11
N ILE A 198 14.89 3.01 -10.79
CA ILE A 198 16.03 3.87 -10.48
C ILE A 198 15.67 4.78 -9.31
N ALA A 199 16.57 4.89 -8.34
CA ALA A 199 16.40 5.77 -7.20
C ALA A 199 17.71 6.47 -6.85
N GLY A 200 17.61 7.64 -6.25
CA GLY A 200 18.77 8.41 -5.82
C GLY A 200 18.50 9.34 -4.65
N ASN A 201 19.55 9.61 -3.89
CA ASN A 201 19.57 10.60 -2.82
C ASN A 201 20.65 11.65 -3.09
N PHE A 202 20.22 12.82 -3.53
CA PHE A 202 21.08 13.97 -3.80
C PHE A 202 20.68 15.13 -2.89
N PRO A 203 21.59 16.08 -2.61
CA PRO A 203 21.25 17.27 -1.83
C PRO A 203 20.02 17.98 -2.41
N GLY A 204 18.94 18.05 -1.60
CA GLY A 204 17.67 18.70 -1.97
C GLY A 204 16.76 17.89 -2.90
N VAL A 205 17.14 16.67 -3.32
CA VAL A 205 16.32 15.81 -4.18
C VAL A 205 16.52 14.34 -3.81
N ILE A 206 15.45 13.70 -3.34
CA ILE A 206 15.37 12.24 -3.23
C ILE A 206 14.33 11.76 -4.23
N PHE A 207 14.65 10.76 -5.05
CA PHE A 207 13.69 10.22 -6.01
C PHE A 207 13.77 8.70 -6.08
N ASP A 208 12.67 8.11 -6.51
CA ASP A 208 12.50 6.70 -6.79
C ASP A 208 11.47 6.54 -7.90
N ALA A 209 11.88 6.04 -9.06
CA ALA A 209 11.04 5.92 -10.25
C ALA A 209 11.15 4.52 -10.85
N SER A 210 10.05 4.02 -11.36
CA SER A 210 9.92 2.66 -11.89
C SER A 210 9.02 2.62 -13.11
N ALA A 211 9.37 1.79 -14.07
CA ALA A 211 8.54 1.45 -15.22
C ALA A 211 8.40 -0.07 -15.32
N ASN A 212 7.18 -0.53 -15.58
CA ASN A 212 6.81 -1.93 -15.56
C ASN A 212 5.97 -2.29 -16.79
N LEU A 213 6.23 -3.49 -17.32
CA LEU A 213 5.42 -4.13 -18.35
C LEU A 213 4.87 -5.44 -17.79
N ALA A 214 3.55 -5.60 -17.85
CA ALA A 214 2.84 -6.81 -17.45
C ALA A 214 2.28 -7.52 -18.69
N PHE A 215 2.71 -8.75 -18.92
CA PHE A 215 2.22 -9.62 -19.97
C PHE A 215 1.13 -10.51 -19.39
N THR A 216 -0.13 -10.25 -19.76
CA THR A 216 -1.27 -11.02 -19.26
C THR A 216 -1.55 -12.22 -20.14
N PHE A 217 -1.74 -13.38 -19.51
CA PHE A 217 -2.05 -14.65 -20.15
C PHE A 217 -3.44 -15.11 -19.72
N THR A 218 -4.19 -15.67 -20.67
CA THR A 218 -5.35 -16.49 -20.34
C THR A 218 -5.04 -17.93 -20.66
N THR A 219 -5.06 -18.79 -19.65
CA THR A 219 -5.17 -20.24 -19.81
C THR A 219 -6.64 -20.58 -20.02
N GLY A 220 -7.09 -20.59 -21.27
CA GLY A 220 -8.44 -21.01 -21.63
C GLY A 220 -8.43 -22.35 -22.35
N ALA A 221 -9.11 -23.35 -21.79
CA ALA A 221 -9.73 -24.37 -22.63
C ALA A 221 -10.79 -23.65 -23.47
N LYS A 222 -10.64 -23.65 -24.80
CA LYS A 222 -11.66 -23.11 -25.69
C LYS A 222 -12.66 -24.24 -25.99
N LEU A 223 -13.95 -23.95 -25.89
CA LEU A 223 -15.00 -24.82 -26.41
C LEU A 223 -14.92 -24.76 -27.93
N TYR A 224 -14.58 -25.87 -28.56
CA TYR A 224 -14.64 -26.01 -30.01
C TYR A 224 -15.91 -26.79 -30.36
N GLU A 225 -16.72 -26.24 -31.25
CA GLU A 225 -17.80 -26.99 -31.86
C GLU A 225 -17.18 -27.94 -32.90
N THR A 226 -17.17 -29.24 -32.59
CA THR A 226 -16.59 -30.26 -33.46
C THR A 226 -17.60 -30.78 -34.49
N ASP A 227 -18.88 -30.80 -34.10
CA ASP A 227 -20.07 -31.06 -34.93
C ASP A 227 -21.17 -30.05 -34.54
N PRO A 228 -22.15 -29.75 -35.43
CA PRO A 228 -23.29 -28.90 -35.08
C PRO A 228 -23.99 -29.40 -33.79
N GLY A 229 -23.94 -28.59 -32.73
CA GLY A 229 -24.52 -28.90 -31.42
C GLY A 229 -23.67 -29.76 -30.49
N LYS A 230 -22.42 -30.09 -30.83
CA LYS A 230 -21.46 -30.75 -29.93
C LYS A 230 -20.23 -29.87 -29.68
N TYR A 231 -19.98 -29.59 -28.41
CA TYR A 231 -18.84 -28.79 -27.98
C TYR A 231 -17.87 -29.65 -27.17
N GLU A 232 -16.61 -29.68 -27.58
CA GLU A 232 -15.53 -30.29 -26.80
C GLU A 232 -14.65 -29.20 -26.16
N TYR A 233 -14.33 -29.40 -24.88
CA TYR A 233 -13.31 -28.60 -24.20
C TYR A 233 -11.93 -29.05 -24.68
N VAL A 234 -11.37 -28.34 -25.65
CA VAL A 234 -9.98 -28.57 -26.03
C VAL A 234 -9.10 -27.72 -25.12
N LYS A 235 -8.35 -28.42 -24.26
CA LYS A 235 -7.31 -27.81 -23.42
C LYS A 235 -6.15 -27.41 -24.31
N ASN A 236 -6.19 -26.20 -24.86
CA ASN A 236 -5.05 -25.65 -25.57
C ASN A 236 -3.96 -25.30 -24.55
N ASN A 237 -2.85 -26.03 -24.58
CA ASN A 237 -1.64 -25.74 -23.80
C ASN A 237 -0.83 -24.54 -24.37
N LEU A 238 -1.45 -23.69 -25.20
CA LEU A 238 -0.79 -22.55 -25.82
C LEU A 238 -0.95 -21.32 -24.92
N LEU A 239 0.16 -20.83 -24.35
CA LEU A 239 0.19 -19.57 -23.63
C LEU A 239 0.07 -18.43 -24.65
N ILE A 240 -1.09 -17.80 -24.73
CA ILE A 240 -1.32 -16.65 -25.60
C ILE A 240 -1.27 -15.39 -24.73
N VAL A 241 -0.35 -14.47 -25.07
CA VAL A 241 -0.35 -13.11 -24.53
C VAL A 241 -1.58 -12.40 -25.05
N GLN A 242 -2.50 -12.02 -24.15
CA GLN A 242 -3.72 -11.33 -24.53
C GLN A 242 -3.55 -9.82 -24.59
N SER A 243 -2.79 -9.27 -23.64
CA SER A 243 -2.54 -7.85 -23.54
C SER A 243 -1.18 -7.62 -22.89
N VAL A 244 -0.61 -6.47 -23.22
CA VAL A 244 0.56 -5.92 -22.52
C VAL A 244 0.08 -4.69 -21.78
N LEU A 245 0.20 -4.67 -20.46
CA LEU A 245 -0.15 -3.51 -19.64
C LEU A 245 1.13 -2.77 -19.27
N PHE A 246 1.10 -1.45 -19.36
CA PHE A 246 2.16 -0.58 -18.90
C PHE A 246 1.80 0.04 -17.55
N LYS A 247 2.75 0.04 -16.62
CA LYS A 247 2.66 0.75 -15.34
C LYS A 247 3.90 1.63 -15.16
N ILE A 248 3.71 2.85 -14.66
CA ILE A 248 4.82 3.76 -14.32
C ILE A 248 4.51 4.47 -13.03
N GLY A 249 5.52 4.66 -12.18
CA GLY A 249 5.36 5.34 -10.91
C GLY A 249 6.63 6.05 -10.50
N ALA A 250 6.49 7.14 -9.76
CA ALA A 250 7.59 7.91 -9.22
C ALA A 250 7.21 8.48 -7.84
N ASN A 251 8.19 8.48 -6.93
CA ASN A 251 8.16 9.14 -5.64
C ASN A 251 9.34 10.12 -5.59
N LEU A 252 9.09 11.36 -5.20
CA LEU A 252 10.03 12.47 -5.26
C LEU A 252 9.86 13.34 -4.01
N LEU A 253 10.94 13.57 -3.27
CA LEU A 253 11.02 14.56 -2.21
C LEU A 253 11.98 15.67 -2.66
N LEU A 254 11.45 16.88 -2.80
CA LEU A 254 12.23 18.08 -3.11
C LEU A 254 12.44 18.91 -1.84
N GLY A 255 13.61 19.51 -1.67
CA GLY A 255 13.92 20.41 -0.57
C GLY A 255 14.53 19.73 0.66
N ASP A 256 14.45 20.41 1.80
CA ASP A 256 15.03 19.97 3.06
C ASP A 256 13.93 19.44 4.00
N ARG A 257 14.11 18.21 4.46
CA ARG A 257 13.22 17.57 5.43
C ARG A 257 13.09 18.37 6.72
N TYR A 258 14.09 19.16 7.11
CA TYR A 258 14.06 19.91 8.38
C TYR A 258 13.53 21.34 8.25
N GLY A 259 13.27 21.82 7.03
CA GLY A 259 12.74 23.15 6.77
C GLY A 259 11.50 23.08 5.88
N VAL A 260 11.69 23.30 4.59
CA VAL A 260 10.63 23.22 3.58
C VAL A 260 10.95 22.10 2.61
N SER A 261 9.99 21.20 2.43
CA SER A 261 10.08 20.11 1.45
C SER A 261 8.74 19.86 0.78
N THR A 262 8.76 19.21 -0.39
CA THR A 262 7.55 18.81 -1.10
C THR A 262 7.66 17.34 -1.48
N LEU A 263 6.75 16.52 -0.98
CA LEU A 263 6.58 15.13 -1.41
C LEU A 263 5.67 15.09 -2.63
N ILE A 264 6.08 14.38 -3.67
CA ILE A 264 5.31 14.16 -4.90
C ILE A 264 5.34 12.66 -5.19
N GLN A 265 4.16 12.05 -5.30
CA GLN A 265 4.00 10.69 -5.77
C GLN A 265 3.04 10.71 -6.97
N LEU A 266 3.48 10.15 -8.10
CA LEU A 266 2.71 10.13 -9.34
C LEU A 266 2.82 8.75 -9.97
N GLY A 267 1.73 8.23 -10.51
CA GLY A 267 1.77 6.99 -11.26
C GLY A 267 0.55 6.75 -12.13
N LEU A 268 0.71 5.85 -13.09
CA LEU A 268 -0.31 5.38 -14.00
C LEU A 268 -0.27 3.85 -14.05
N SER A 269 -1.36 3.19 -13.66
CA SER A 269 -1.49 1.72 -13.77
C SER A 269 -2.21 1.30 -15.05
N ASN A 270 -2.03 0.01 -15.41
CA ASN A 270 -2.94 -0.75 -16.26
C ASN A 270 -3.26 -0.11 -17.62
N VAL A 271 -2.30 0.64 -18.21
CA VAL A 271 -2.46 1.20 -19.55
C VAL A 271 -2.26 0.08 -20.56
N SER A 272 -3.33 -0.34 -21.23
CA SER A 272 -3.26 -1.40 -22.24
C SER A 272 -2.51 -0.93 -23.49
N LEU A 273 -1.43 -1.62 -23.84
CA LEU A 273 -0.69 -1.50 -25.07
C LEU A 273 -1.19 -2.58 -26.04
N GLY A 274 -2.26 -2.26 -26.77
CA GLY A 274 -2.84 -3.15 -27.76
C GLY A 274 -3.66 -2.37 -28.79
N ALA A 275 -3.50 -2.73 -30.07
CA ALA A 275 -4.39 -2.29 -31.12
C ALA A 275 -5.67 -3.13 -31.00
N ASP A 276 -6.74 -2.57 -30.46
CA ASP A 276 -8.06 -3.07 -30.82
C ASP A 276 -8.15 -3.02 -32.34
N SER A 277 -8.53 -4.14 -32.95
CA SER A 277 -8.77 -4.26 -34.38
C SER A 277 -9.85 -3.26 -34.81
N GLY A 278 -9.45 -2.04 -35.18
CA GLY A 278 -10.31 -0.97 -35.70
C GLY A 278 -10.40 0.31 -34.86
N SER A 279 -9.93 0.34 -33.61
CA SER A 279 -9.92 1.55 -32.78
C SER A 279 -8.50 2.06 -32.59
N THR A 280 -8.25 3.31 -32.98
CA THR A 280 -7.08 4.06 -32.52
C THR A 280 -6.96 3.91 -31.00
N PRO A 281 -5.78 3.58 -30.44
CA PRO A 281 -5.59 3.56 -29.00
C PRO A 281 -5.89 4.97 -28.48
N VAL A 282 -7.09 5.15 -27.90
CA VAL A 282 -7.51 6.44 -27.38
C VAL A 282 -6.84 6.61 -26.03
N PHE A 283 -5.67 7.25 -26.03
CA PHE A 283 -5.07 7.91 -24.87
C PHE A 283 -5.96 9.09 -24.46
N GLY A 284 -7.18 8.79 -24.03
CA GLY A 284 -8.15 9.77 -23.57
C GLY A 284 -7.97 10.02 -22.08
N LEU A 285 -8.10 11.28 -21.66
CA LEU A 285 -8.08 11.68 -20.25
C LEU A 285 -9.09 10.86 -19.41
N ASN A 286 -10.22 10.46 -20.00
CA ASN A 286 -11.25 9.63 -19.38
C ASN A 286 -10.81 8.18 -19.09
N THR A 287 -9.91 7.62 -19.88
CA THR A 287 -9.36 6.27 -19.66
C THR A 287 -8.15 6.31 -18.72
N MET A 288 -7.32 7.36 -18.82
CA MET A 288 -6.11 7.50 -18.00
C MET A 288 -6.42 7.94 -16.56
N GLY A 289 -7.43 8.80 -16.34
CA GLY A 289 -7.71 9.34 -15.01
C GLY A 289 -8.25 8.34 -14.00
N LYS A 290 -8.81 7.21 -14.46
CA LYS A 290 -9.19 6.08 -13.58
C LYS A 290 -7.98 5.35 -12.99
N PHE A 291 -6.85 5.38 -13.69
CA PHE A 291 -5.62 4.70 -13.30
C PHE A 291 -4.52 5.67 -12.84
N LEU A 292 -4.84 6.96 -12.77
CA LEU A 292 -3.93 7.99 -12.31
C LEU A 292 -3.87 7.98 -10.78
N TYR A 293 -2.70 7.69 -10.24
CA TYR A 293 -2.36 7.98 -8.86
C TYR A 293 -1.64 9.32 -8.83
N ALA A 294 -2.10 10.25 -7.98
CA ALA A 294 -1.39 11.49 -7.74
C ALA A 294 -1.48 11.92 -6.27
N PHE A 295 -0.36 12.35 -5.71
CA PHE A 295 -0.27 12.91 -4.37
C PHE A 295 0.83 13.97 -4.35
N ILE A 296 0.49 15.18 -3.93
CA ILE A 296 1.42 16.30 -3.81
C ILE A 296 1.24 16.90 -2.42
N GLU A 297 2.32 16.97 -1.64
CA GLU A 297 2.32 17.43 -0.26
C GLU A 297 3.53 18.35 0.02
N PRO A 298 3.39 19.67 -0.15
CA PRO A 298 4.26 20.64 0.50
C PRO A 298 4.20 20.50 2.03
N ARG A 299 5.39 20.57 2.64
CA ARG A 299 5.66 20.40 4.08
C ARG A 299 6.48 21.58 4.57
N PHE A 300 6.10 22.07 5.73
CA PHE A 300 6.74 23.20 6.41
C PHE A 300 7.00 22.82 7.86
N ASN A 301 8.25 22.91 8.28
CA ASN A 301 8.66 22.71 9.67
C ASN A 301 9.02 24.04 10.30
N PHE A 302 8.25 24.42 11.31
CA PHE A 302 8.44 25.63 12.12
C PHE A 302 8.86 25.23 13.53
N GLY A 303 10.12 24.78 13.66
CA GLY A 303 10.65 24.23 14.91
C GLY A 303 9.93 22.96 15.33
N GLU A 304 9.05 23.09 16.33
CA GLU A 304 8.29 21.99 16.93
C GLU A 304 6.99 21.65 16.20
N THR A 305 6.54 22.54 15.30
CA THR A 305 5.27 22.40 14.57
C THR A 305 5.55 22.03 13.11
N GLN A 306 4.89 20.99 12.63
CA GLN A 306 4.89 20.55 11.24
C GLN A 306 3.53 20.86 10.62
N VAL A 307 3.55 21.47 9.45
CA VAL A 307 2.36 21.73 8.63
C VAL A 307 2.55 21.05 7.29
N ALA A 308 1.59 20.22 6.88
CA ALA A 308 1.58 19.59 5.56
C ALA A 308 0.24 19.85 4.89
N ILE A 309 0.27 20.20 3.60
CA ILE A 309 -0.93 20.43 2.80
C ILE A 309 -0.87 19.44 1.65
N ALA A 310 -1.78 18.48 1.60
CA ALA A 310 -1.80 17.46 0.56
C ALA A 310 -2.95 17.67 -0.43
N VAL A 311 -2.68 17.45 -1.71
CA VAL A 311 -3.68 17.29 -2.77
C VAL A 311 -3.50 15.89 -3.35
N PHE A 312 -4.58 15.14 -3.48
CA PHE A 312 -4.48 13.74 -3.85
C PHE A 312 -5.63 13.24 -4.72
N ASN A 313 -5.30 12.30 -5.61
CA ASN A 313 -6.21 11.49 -6.41
C ASN A 313 -5.74 10.03 -6.30
N LEU A 314 -6.45 9.24 -5.51
CA LEU A 314 -6.05 7.89 -5.13
C LEU A 314 -7.04 6.87 -5.71
N PRO A 315 -6.59 5.91 -6.52
CA PRO A 315 -7.42 4.78 -6.90
C PRO A 315 -7.85 3.97 -5.67
N ASN A 316 -9.01 3.31 -5.76
CA ASN A 316 -9.61 2.59 -4.62
C ASN A 316 -8.69 1.51 -4.02
N ASP A 317 -7.93 0.80 -4.86
CA ASP A 317 -7.00 -0.24 -4.42
C ASP A 317 -5.91 0.28 -3.46
N ASN A 318 -5.61 1.58 -3.51
CA ASN A 318 -4.60 2.25 -2.69
C ASN A 318 -5.17 2.78 -1.36
N LEU A 319 -6.49 2.83 -1.21
CA LEU A 319 -7.16 3.36 -0.01
C LEU A 319 -7.25 2.33 1.11
N ARG A 320 -7.19 1.04 0.77
CA ARG A 320 -7.32 -0.05 1.74
C ARG A 320 -6.13 -0.06 2.71
N GLY A 321 -6.43 0.10 4.00
CA GLY A 321 -5.44 0.07 5.08
C GLY A 321 -4.93 1.43 5.55
N LEU A 322 -5.25 2.53 4.86
CA LEU A 322 -4.81 3.87 5.27
C LEU A 322 -5.55 4.36 6.53
N LEU A 323 -4.82 4.58 7.61
CA LEU A 323 -5.39 4.89 8.93
C LEU A 323 -6.32 6.10 8.92
N TYR A 324 -5.95 7.16 8.19
CA TYR A 324 -6.64 8.45 8.23
C TYR A 324 -7.63 8.66 7.07
N LEU A 325 -7.71 7.72 6.12
CA LEU A 325 -8.63 7.77 4.97
C LEU A 325 -9.65 6.62 4.95
N LYS A 326 -9.65 5.74 5.97
CA LYS A 326 -10.56 4.59 6.07
C LYS A 326 -12.04 4.95 6.10
N GLY A 327 -12.42 6.04 6.78
CA GLY A 327 -13.81 6.50 6.87
C GLY A 327 -14.48 6.81 5.53
N PHE A 328 -13.68 7.12 4.50
CA PHE A 328 -14.17 7.36 3.14
C PHE A 328 -14.44 6.07 2.35
N ASN A 329 -13.96 4.90 2.82
CA ASN A 329 -14.12 3.63 2.11
C ASN A 329 -15.53 3.01 2.23
N LEU A 330 -16.45 3.61 2.99
CA LEU A 330 -17.68 2.95 3.44
C LEU A 330 -19.00 3.64 3.06
N SER A 331 -18.97 4.71 2.27
CA SER A 331 -20.21 5.33 1.78
C SER A 331 -20.91 4.45 0.73
N SER A 332 -21.86 3.65 1.21
CA SER A 332 -23.19 3.36 0.62
C SER A 332 -23.34 2.80 -0.80
N SER A 333 -22.28 2.61 -1.58
CA SER A 333 -22.35 2.05 -2.93
C SER A 333 -21.04 1.34 -3.21
N GLY A 334 -21.07 0.02 -3.39
CA GLY A 334 -19.92 -0.86 -3.60
C GLY A 334 -19.12 -0.63 -4.89
N SER A 335 -18.91 0.63 -5.29
CA SER A 335 -18.32 1.05 -6.55
C SER A 335 -17.58 2.39 -6.44
N ILE A 336 -16.88 2.67 -5.32
CA ILE A 336 -15.96 3.82 -5.26
C ILE A 336 -14.87 3.60 -6.32
N GLU A 337 -14.83 4.46 -7.35
CA GLU A 337 -13.83 4.41 -8.43
C GLU A 337 -12.47 4.99 -7.99
N GLY A 338 -12.43 5.76 -6.90
CA GLY A 338 -11.25 6.40 -6.32
C GLY A 338 -11.64 7.56 -5.41
N LEU A 339 -10.65 8.20 -4.79
CA LEU A 339 -10.83 9.31 -3.86
C LEU A 339 -9.99 10.52 -4.30
N LEU A 340 -10.65 11.63 -4.59
CA LEU A 340 -10.02 12.92 -4.83
C LEU A 340 -10.14 13.76 -3.56
N GLY A 341 -9.10 14.49 -3.16
CA GLY A 341 -9.21 15.32 -1.97
C GLY A 341 -8.05 16.27 -1.69
N LEU A 342 -8.28 17.03 -0.62
CA LEU A 342 -7.37 18.00 -0.02
C LEU A 342 -7.24 17.68 1.46
N ASN A 343 -6.03 17.72 2.00
CA ASN A 343 -5.79 17.55 3.43
C ASN A 343 -4.89 18.66 3.96
N LEU A 344 -5.21 19.17 5.14
CA LEU A 344 -4.32 19.96 5.97
C LEU A 344 -3.97 19.13 7.21
N CYS A 345 -2.69 18.86 7.42
CA CYS A 345 -2.16 18.27 8.63
C CYS A 345 -1.39 19.33 9.42
N ILE A 346 -1.70 19.46 10.70
CA ILE A 346 -0.90 20.24 11.65
C ILE A 346 -0.53 19.31 12.79
N ALA A 347 0.76 19.20 13.09
CA ALA A 347 1.26 18.34 14.15
C ALA A 347 2.35 19.06 14.97
N ASN A 348 2.30 18.95 16.28
CA ASN A 348 3.40 19.28 17.16
C ASN A 348 4.10 17.98 17.57
N THR A 349 5.43 17.89 17.37
CA THR A 349 6.19 16.65 17.53
C THR A 349 6.97 16.55 18.85
N THR A 350 6.88 17.55 19.71
CA THR A 350 7.77 17.71 20.88
C THR A 350 7.04 18.11 22.15
N LEU A 351 5.70 18.00 22.19
CA LEU A 351 4.94 18.31 23.38
C LEU A 351 5.33 17.38 24.52
N ARG A 352 5.85 17.94 25.62
CA ARG A 352 6.36 17.16 26.76
C ARG A 352 5.29 16.94 27.80
N ILE A 353 5.03 15.67 28.13
CA ILE A 353 4.31 15.27 29.34
C ILE A 353 5.29 14.46 30.20
N GLY A 354 5.76 15.07 31.30
CA GLY A 354 6.83 14.49 32.12
C GLY A 354 8.14 14.37 31.35
N SER A 355 8.71 13.17 31.30
CA SER A 355 9.94 12.86 30.55
C SER A 355 9.70 12.39 29.12
N THR A 356 8.44 12.32 28.67
CA THR A 356 8.07 11.75 27.36
C THR A 356 7.67 12.85 26.40
N ASN A 357 8.26 12.84 25.20
CA ASN A 357 7.81 13.67 24.09
C ASN A 357 6.63 12.98 23.40
N ILE A 358 5.53 13.69 23.22
CA ILE A 358 4.30 13.21 22.59
C ILE A 358 4.09 14.00 21.31
N THR A 359 3.64 13.30 20.26
CA THR A 359 3.14 13.97 19.06
C THR A 359 1.63 14.14 19.16
N LEU A 360 1.15 15.38 19.04
CA LEU A 360 -0.28 15.69 18.94
C LEU A 360 -0.54 16.45 17.64
N GLY A 361 -1.62 16.14 16.96
CA GLY A 361 -1.97 16.84 15.74
C GLY A 361 -3.39 16.59 15.30
N GLY A 362 -3.71 17.09 14.11
CA GLY A 362 -4.99 16.85 13.48
C GLY A 362 -4.91 16.95 11.97
N HIS A 363 -5.75 16.17 11.31
CA HIS A 363 -6.06 16.29 9.90
C HIS A 363 -7.39 17.00 9.70
N LEU A 364 -7.45 17.90 8.73
CA LEU A 364 -8.68 18.41 8.14
C LEU A 364 -8.70 17.96 6.69
N THR A 365 -9.58 17.00 6.36
CA THR A 365 -9.64 16.36 5.04
C THR A 365 -10.97 16.69 4.36
N ALA A 366 -10.90 17.29 3.19
CA ALA A 366 -12.04 17.40 2.28
C ALA A 366 -11.84 16.42 1.14
N CYS A 367 -12.82 15.57 0.85
CA CYS A 367 -12.73 14.59 -0.23
C CYS A 367 -13.97 14.61 -1.11
N TYR A 368 -13.86 13.90 -2.22
CA TYR A 368 -14.93 13.58 -3.15
C TYR A 368 -14.77 12.12 -3.58
N GLU A 369 -15.82 11.32 -3.45
CA GLU A 369 -15.82 9.84 -3.59
C GLU A 369 -15.77 9.35 -5.05
N LYS A 370 -15.10 10.13 -5.91
CA LYS A 370 -14.69 9.70 -7.25
C LYS A 370 -13.30 10.23 -7.53
N ASN A 371 -12.62 9.60 -8.48
CA ASN A 371 -11.37 10.12 -9.04
C ASN A 371 -11.60 11.39 -9.87
N ILE A 372 -10.51 12.00 -10.34
CA ILE A 372 -10.52 13.21 -11.15
C ILE A 372 -11.41 13.11 -12.40
N THR A 373 -11.50 11.93 -13.04
CA THR A 373 -12.37 11.71 -14.19
C THR A 373 -13.85 11.68 -13.81
N GLY A 374 -14.18 11.10 -12.66
CA GLY A 374 -15.52 11.16 -12.11
C GLY A 374 -15.95 12.59 -11.80
N LEU A 375 -15.05 13.41 -11.25
CA LEU A 375 -15.34 14.84 -11.01
C LEU A 375 -15.61 15.59 -12.32
N ILE A 376 -14.76 15.42 -13.33
CA ILE A 376 -14.96 16.06 -14.65
C ILE A 376 -16.30 15.64 -15.27
N SER A 377 -16.64 14.36 -15.17
CA SER A 377 -17.92 13.84 -15.65
C SER A 377 -19.10 14.48 -14.92
N ASP A 378 -19.07 14.55 -13.59
CA ASP A 378 -20.16 15.12 -12.79
C ASP A 378 -20.30 16.64 -13.01
N ILE A 379 -19.20 17.38 -13.19
CA ILE A 379 -19.26 18.81 -13.57
C ILE A 379 -20.03 18.99 -14.87
N SER A 380 -19.85 18.10 -15.83
CA SER A 380 -20.50 18.19 -17.14
C SER A 380 -21.95 17.71 -17.16
N THR A 381 -22.33 16.80 -16.27
CA THR A 381 -23.63 16.10 -16.32
C THR A 381 -24.56 16.43 -15.16
N ASN A 382 -24.05 16.62 -13.95
CA ASN A 382 -24.85 16.89 -12.76
C ASN A 382 -24.08 17.72 -11.70
N PRO A 383 -23.85 19.02 -11.94
CA PRO A 383 -23.08 19.86 -11.02
C PRO A 383 -23.71 20.02 -9.62
N ALA A 384 -25.01 19.77 -9.49
CA ALA A 384 -25.72 19.82 -8.20
C ALA A 384 -25.35 18.67 -7.26
N GLU A 385 -24.99 17.50 -7.80
CA GLU A 385 -24.57 16.33 -7.01
C GLU A 385 -23.16 16.47 -6.43
N ILE A 386 -22.33 17.37 -6.96
CA ILE A 386 -20.96 17.58 -6.48
C ILE A 386 -20.94 17.98 -5.02
N ILE A 387 -21.78 18.94 -4.62
CA ILE A 387 -21.82 19.45 -3.24
C ILE A 387 -22.31 18.36 -2.27
N GLY A 388 -23.24 17.51 -2.71
CA GLY A 388 -23.76 16.39 -1.90
C GLY A 388 -22.75 15.25 -1.69
N ASN A 389 -21.76 15.15 -2.58
CA ASN A 389 -20.75 14.08 -2.57
C ASN A 389 -19.40 14.51 -2.00
N ILE A 390 -19.30 15.72 -1.41
CA ILE A 390 -18.10 16.18 -0.71
C ILE A 390 -18.19 15.78 0.75
N GLY A 391 -17.22 14.98 1.20
CA GLY A 391 -17.00 14.68 2.61
C GLY A 391 -16.03 15.67 3.25
N LEU A 392 -16.31 16.12 4.47
CA LEU A 392 -15.36 16.88 5.29
C LEU A 392 -15.11 16.10 6.57
N TYR A 393 -13.85 15.87 6.94
CA TYR A 393 -13.48 15.07 8.10
C TYR A 393 -12.43 15.81 8.93
N VAL A 394 -12.62 15.76 10.24
CA VAL A 394 -11.67 16.28 11.22
C VAL A 394 -11.16 15.10 12.03
N THR A 395 -9.85 14.88 12.02
CA THR A 395 -9.22 13.72 12.62
C THR A 395 -8.07 14.15 13.54
N PRO A 396 -8.35 14.54 14.80
CA PRO A 396 -7.31 14.63 15.82
C PRO A 396 -6.61 13.29 16.03
N PHE A 397 -5.30 13.34 16.25
CA PHE A 397 -4.49 12.16 16.54
C PHE A 397 -3.44 12.44 17.62
N ALA A 398 -3.01 11.36 18.27
CA ALA A 398 -1.93 11.36 19.24
C ALA A 398 -1.00 10.17 19.00
N SER A 399 0.31 10.42 19.17
CA SER A 399 1.33 9.37 19.21
C SER A 399 2.20 9.51 20.45
N ILE A 400 2.22 8.48 21.29
CA ILE A 400 2.84 8.47 22.61
C ILE A 400 3.88 7.34 22.66
N PRO A 401 5.18 7.66 22.80
CA PRO A 401 6.20 6.67 23.08
C PRO A 401 5.99 6.03 24.46
N LEU A 402 5.78 4.71 24.52
CA LEU A 402 5.52 3.96 25.75
C LEU A 402 6.16 2.58 25.68
N LEU A 403 6.81 2.13 26.76
CA LEU A 403 7.31 0.76 26.94
C LEU A 403 8.20 0.24 25.78
N GLY A 404 9.04 1.10 25.19
CA GLY A 404 9.88 0.72 24.04
C GLY A 404 9.14 0.64 22.70
N GLY A 405 7.88 1.06 22.66
CA GLY A 405 7.06 1.17 21.47
C GLY A 405 6.37 2.53 21.35
N GLU A 406 5.41 2.59 20.45
CA GLU A 406 4.62 3.78 20.10
C GLU A 406 3.13 3.41 20.15
N PHE A 407 2.39 4.11 21.02
CA PHE A 407 0.93 4.06 21.09
C PHE A 407 0.35 5.15 20.19
N LYS A 408 -0.52 4.78 19.25
CA LYS A 408 -1.18 5.69 18.32
C LYS A 408 -2.69 5.63 18.48
N THR A 409 -3.33 6.77 18.40
CA THR A 409 -4.79 6.85 18.37
C THR A 409 -5.26 8.03 17.53
N ALA A 410 -6.41 7.87 16.88
CA ALA A 410 -7.12 8.96 16.25
C ALA A 410 -8.62 8.73 16.32
N ILE A 411 -9.37 9.82 16.24
CA ILE A 411 -10.83 9.82 16.12
C ILE A 411 -11.16 10.74 14.95
N SER A 412 -11.71 10.20 13.87
CA SER A 412 -12.23 10.94 12.73
C SER A 412 -13.70 11.23 12.94
N PHE A 413 -14.14 12.44 12.64
CA PHE A 413 -15.57 12.73 12.56
C PHE A 413 -15.94 13.57 11.33
N ASN A 414 -17.08 13.27 10.72
CA ASN A 414 -17.63 14.01 9.59
C ASN A 414 -18.71 15.00 10.05
N PRO A 415 -18.42 16.32 10.15
CA PRO A 415 -19.42 17.34 10.50
C PRO A 415 -20.65 17.37 9.60
N PHE A 416 -20.56 16.96 8.32
CA PHE A 416 -21.71 16.98 7.40
C PHE A 416 -22.69 15.82 7.66
N ALA A 417 -22.24 14.74 8.30
CA ALA A 417 -23.09 13.59 8.63
C ALA A 417 -24.08 13.84 9.79
N PHE A 418 -23.96 14.96 10.52
CA PHE A 418 -24.86 15.33 11.62
C PHE A 418 -26.12 16.08 11.18
N ILE A 419 -26.27 16.36 9.88
CA ILE A 419 -27.34 17.21 9.35
C ILE A 419 -28.72 16.49 9.34
N PRO A 420 -28.80 15.14 9.35
CA PRO A 420 -29.97 14.41 9.85
C PRO A 420 -29.75 13.92 11.30
N SER A 421 -30.65 14.25 12.24
CA SER A 421 -30.49 14.01 13.68
C SER A 421 -30.51 12.54 14.14
N SER A 422 -30.70 11.58 13.23
CA SER A 422 -30.83 10.14 13.55
C SER A 422 -29.59 9.29 13.24
N THR A 423 -28.49 9.88 12.76
CA THR A 423 -27.32 9.13 12.25
C THR A 423 -25.98 9.57 12.86
N ALA A 424 -25.99 10.34 13.95
CA ALA A 424 -24.80 10.94 14.57
C ALA A 424 -23.66 9.95 14.89
N TYR A 425 -23.95 8.69 15.20
CA TYR A 425 -22.98 7.65 15.51
C TYR A 425 -22.31 7.01 14.27
N THR A 426 -22.87 7.21 13.08
CA THR A 426 -22.26 6.81 11.78
C THR A 426 -21.25 7.83 11.28
N ALA A 427 -21.12 8.96 11.98
CA ALA A 427 -20.23 10.04 11.61
C ALA A 427 -18.80 9.86 12.17
N PHE A 428 -18.52 8.79 12.92
CA PHE A 428 -17.28 8.60 13.65
C PHE A 428 -16.55 7.34 13.23
N ASP A 429 -15.24 7.48 13.02
CA ASP A 429 -14.29 6.38 12.94
C ASP A 429 -13.20 6.58 13.98
N ALA A 430 -12.66 5.51 14.53
CA ALA A 430 -11.62 5.62 15.54
C ALA A 430 -10.68 4.43 15.46
N PHE A 431 -9.41 4.69 15.74
CA PHE A 431 -8.45 3.61 15.91
C PHE A 431 -7.58 3.83 17.13
N VAL A 432 -7.13 2.71 17.68
CA VAL A 432 -6.16 2.65 18.76
C VAL A 432 -5.19 1.53 18.45
N GLY A 433 -3.90 1.82 18.42
CA GLY A 433 -2.90 0.81 18.15
C GLY A 433 -1.63 0.99 18.96
N PHE A 434 -0.90 -0.10 19.15
CA PHE A 434 0.39 -0.12 19.81
C PHE A 434 1.40 -0.89 18.96
N LYS A 435 2.56 -0.30 18.71
CA LYS A 435 3.64 -0.87 17.90
C LYS A 435 4.95 -0.86 18.68
N VAL A 436 5.61 -2.01 18.80
CA VAL A 436 6.92 -2.16 19.44
C VAL A 436 7.99 -2.33 18.37
N THR A 437 9.16 -1.72 18.58
CA THR A 437 10.37 -1.97 17.78
C THR A 437 11.21 -3.00 18.51
N MET A 438 11.69 -4.02 17.79
CA MET A 438 12.48 -5.13 18.31
C MET A 438 13.87 -5.18 17.70
#